data_AF-A0A495Z764-F1
#
_entry.id   AF-A0A495Z764-F1
#
_cell.length_a   1.000
_cell.length_b   1.000
_cell.length_c   1.000
_cell.angle_alpha   90.00
_cell.angle_beta   90.00
_cell.angle_gamma   90.00
#
_symmetry.space_group_name_H-M   'P 1'
#
loop_
_entity.id
_entity.type
_entity.pdbx_description
1 polymer ?
#
loop_
_entity_poly.entity_id
_entity_poly.type
_entity_poly.pdbx_seq_one_letter_code
_entity_poly.pdbx_strand_id
1 'polypeptide(L)'
;MRFTQVLTTLIISLFLISFLAASPALGFIEREYTIREVLDACTNIVFGEVKSVDTRRLQAIITVKEDVKGNSHLKQIKMNFATGQYKKNTSPQKMVKLLKQGMPIIVFYRDHYSIDSMCFIDDTWFQMRLYQGRSRSFDRSGNSWWSFTHIDPMMNRTFKGKTKAFQKVVRDMLAGKMWVTATKDALKILVLTGNSTSPTWGQTHVHTNSMTYEYQALRNIKKAGKRPTALESTKIRTLPNLTEADILWIGYEEISSFSRYLLPKKTETAIKDFVKNGGIVVVSGQDSTMQKPCGVGWLQGKLTGVESPPDRFFEVTDKKSTLFLTPNKIRSGQIYIDDAWVGWDENDMIFATTPERNELVIGARRYGKGLYIITSLRNDNQYTVSMNKALMENIIHYAASQIE
;
A
#
# COMPACT_ATOMS: atom_id res chain seq x y z
N MET A 1 52.40 -13.65 -35.25
CA MET A 1 52.06 -12.70 -34.17
C MET A 1 50.83 -11.82 -34.43
N ARG A 2 50.56 -11.34 -35.66
CA ARG A 2 49.37 -10.50 -35.91
C ARG A 2 48.02 -11.23 -35.81
N PHE A 3 47.97 -12.51 -36.19
CA PHE A 3 46.73 -13.30 -36.20
C PHE A 3 46.20 -13.61 -34.78
N THR A 4 47.11 -13.90 -33.84
CA THR A 4 46.76 -14.15 -32.43
C THR A 4 46.28 -12.88 -31.73
N GLN A 5 46.82 -11.71 -32.06
CA GLN A 5 46.33 -10.44 -31.49
C GLN A 5 44.91 -10.12 -31.95
N VAL A 6 44.60 -10.25 -33.25
CA VAL A 6 43.26 -9.98 -33.78
C VAL A 6 42.21 -10.91 -33.17
N LEU A 7 42.52 -12.20 -33.03
CA LEU A 7 41.60 -13.17 -32.42
C LEU A 7 41.34 -12.85 -30.94
N THR A 8 42.36 -12.42 -30.20
CA THR A 8 42.23 -12.08 -28.77
C THR A 8 41.37 -10.82 -28.60
N THR A 9 41.56 -9.79 -29.43
CA THR A 9 40.76 -8.55 -29.40
C THR A 9 39.30 -8.80 -29.79
N LEU A 10 39.05 -9.73 -30.72
CA LEU A 10 37.70 -10.11 -31.12
C LEU A 10 36.97 -10.84 -29.97
N ILE A 11 37.65 -11.77 -29.30
CA ILE A 11 37.09 -12.50 -28.15
C ILE A 11 36.80 -11.57 -26.97
N ILE A 12 37.70 -10.63 -26.66
CA ILE A 12 37.48 -9.63 -25.61
C ILE A 12 36.31 -8.71 -25.95
N SER A 13 36.20 -8.27 -27.21
CA SER A 13 35.08 -7.44 -27.67
C SER A 13 33.74 -8.18 -27.58
N LEU A 14 33.70 -9.47 -27.95
CA LEU A 14 32.51 -10.32 -27.83
C LEU A 14 32.11 -10.56 -26.36
N PHE A 15 33.08 -10.69 -25.45
CA PHE A 15 32.81 -10.75 -24.01
C PHE A 15 32.33 -9.42 -23.43
N LEU A 16 32.83 -8.27 -23.92
CA LEU A 16 32.32 -6.96 -23.48
C LEU A 16 30.89 -6.70 -23.95
N ILE A 17 30.55 -7.12 -25.18
CA ILE A 17 29.20 -6.97 -25.74
C ILE A 17 28.19 -7.86 -24.99
N SER A 18 28.60 -9.06 -24.53
CA SER A 18 27.72 -9.93 -23.75
C SER A 18 27.47 -9.42 -22.31
N PHE A 19 28.39 -8.64 -21.72
CA PHE A 19 28.14 -7.94 -20.45
C PHE A 19 27.22 -6.72 -20.60
N LEU A 20 27.18 -6.07 -21.76
CA LEU A 20 26.23 -4.98 -22.07
C LEU A 20 24.81 -5.48 -22.36
N ALA A 21 24.65 -6.77 -22.65
CA ALA A 21 23.37 -7.44 -22.85
C ALA A 21 22.86 -8.17 -21.59
N ALA A 22 23.25 -7.71 -20.40
CA ALA A 22 22.56 -8.12 -19.18
C ALA A 22 21.13 -7.58 -19.25
N SER A 23 20.19 -8.41 -19.72
CA SER A 23 18.76 -8.14 -19.57
C SER A 23 18.52 -7.69 -18.13
N PRO A 24 17.79 -6.58 -17.89
CA PRO A 24 17.43 -6.23 -16.54
C PRO A 24 16.75 -7.46 -15.95
N ALA A 25 17.37 -8.06 -14.94
CA ALA A 25 16.67 -8.99 -14.09
C ALA A 25 15.53 -8.16 -13.52
N LEU A 26 14.36 -8.29 -14.13
CA LEU A 26 13.10 -7.83 -13.57
C LEU A 26 12.91 -8.71 -12.34
N GLY A 27 13.61 -8.34 -11.25
CA GLY A 27 13.43 -8.92 -9.95
C GLY A 27 11.96 -8.68 -9.62
N PHE A 28 11.17 -9.72 -9.78
CA PHE A 28 9.76 -9.70 -9.41
C PHE A 28 9.72 -9.62 -7.88
N ILE A 29 9.63 -8.39 -7.37
CA ILE A 29 9.37 -8.15 -5.96
C ILE A 29 7.86 -8.34 -5.79
N GLU A 30 7.47 -9.52 -5.34
CA GLU A 30 6.08 -9.81 -5.00
C GLU A 30 5.63 -8.88 -3.88
N ARG A 31 4.68 -7.98 -4.20
CA ARG A 31 4.21 -6.92 -3.31
C ARG A 31 3.60 -7.49 -2.03
N GLU A 32 3.74 -6.75 -0.93
CA GLU A 32 3.09 -7.08 0.34
C GLU A 32 1.60 -6.68 0.30
N TYR A 33 0.67 -7.62 0.49
CA TYR A 33 -0.75 -7.30 0.63
C TYR A 33 -1.04 -6.72 2.02
N THR A 34 -1.95 -5.74 2.11
CA THR A 34 -2.54 -5.34 3.41
C THR A 34 -3.67 -6.28 3.80
N ILE A 35 -4.02 -6.32 5.09
CA ILE A 35 -5.24 -7.00 5.52
C ILE A 35 -6.45 -6.38 4.82
N ARG A 36 -6.54 -5.05 4.71
CA ARG A 36 -7.66 -4.36 4.03
C ARG A 36 -7.80 -4.80 2.58
N GLU A 37 -6.72 -4.95 1.82
CA GLU A 37 -6.77 -5.48 0.45
C GLU A 37 -7.33 -6.90 0.39
N VAL A 38 -6.94 -7.77 1.33
CA VAL A 38 -7.52 -9.12 1.43
C VAL A 38 -9.02 -9.03 1.71
N LEU A 39 -9.45 -8.14 2.61
CA LEU A 39 -10.85 -7.95 2.93
C LEU A 39 -11.64 -7.41 1.73
N ASP A 40 -11.12 -6.39 1.02
CA ASP A 40 -11.75 -5.76 -0.13
C ASP A 40 -11.90 -6.73 -1.30
N ALA A 41 -10.89 -7.59 -1.52
CA ALA A 41 -10.85 -8.55 -2.61
C ALA A 41 -11.90 -9.66 -2.52
N CYS A 42 -12.42 -9.91 -1.32
CA CYS A 42 -13.31 -11.03 -1.06
C CYS A 42 -14.78 -10.61 -1.08
N THR A 43 -15.62 -11.42 -1.71
CA THR A 43 -17.09 -11.27 -1.61
C THR A 43 -17.57 -11.82 -0.27
N ASN A 44 -16.89 -12.83 0.25
CA ASN A 44 -17.28 -13.54 1.46
C ASN A 44 -16.08 -13.80 2.38
N ILE A 45 -16.33 -13.75 3.68
CA ILE A 45 -15.35 -14.10 4.71
C ILE A 45 -16.08 -14.92 5.75
N VAL A 46 -15.56 -16.11 6.02
CA VAL A 46 -16.20 -17.08 6.90
C VAL A 46 -15.23 -17.48 8.00
N PHE A 47 -15.75 -17.50 9.23
CA PHE A 47 -15.06 -18.14 10.35
C PHE A 47 -15.60 -19.54 10.53
N GLY A 48 -14.68 -20.50 10.67
CA GLY A 48 -15.02 -21.91 10.82
C GLY A 48 -14.16 -22.60 11.86
N GLU A 49 -14.42 -23.88 12.01
CA GLU A 49 -13.71 -24.79 12.90
C GLU A 49 -13.46 -26.11 12.19
N VAL A 50 -12.27 -26.67 12.34
CA VAL A 50 -11.92 -27.98 11.77
C VAL A 50 -12.76 -29.05 12.47
N LYS A 51 -13.70 -29.65 11.75
CA LYS A 51 -14.57 -30.73 12.23
C LYS A 51 -13.86 -32.08 12.22
N SER A 52 -13.17 -32.40 11.13
CA SER A 52 -12.45 -33.66 10.97
C SER A 52 -11.29 -33.52 10.00
N VAL A 53 -10.28 -34.38 10.16
CA VAL A 53 -9.09 -34.46 9.30
C VAL A 53 -8.83 -35.93 8.99
N ASP A 54 -8.75 -36.28 7.70
CA ASP A 54 -8.29 -37.58 7.22
C ASP A 54 -6.88 -37.41 6.65
N THR A 55 -5.88 -37.85 7.41
CA THR A 55 -4.47 -37.72 7.02
C THR A 55 -4.05 -38.71 5.93
N ARG A 56 -4.82 -39.78 5.69
CA ARG A 56 -4.55 -40.77 4.64
C ARG A 56 -5.07 -40.27 3.30
N ARG A 57 -6.30 -39.76 3.28
CA ARG A 57 -6.93 -39.17 2.07
C ARG A 57 -6.52 -37.72 1.84
N LEU A 58 -5.80 -37.12 2.78
CA LEU A 58 -5.38 -35.71 2.75
C LEU A 58 -6.59 -34.78 2.62
N GLN A 59 -7.58 -34.97 3.49
CA GLN A 59 -8.86 -34.25 3.45
C GLN A 59 -9.18 -33.64 4.81
N ALA A 60 -9.92 -32.55 4.83
CA ALA A 60 -10.53 -32.01 6.04
C ALA A 60 -11.94 -31.49 5.77
N ILE A 61 -12.77 -31.50 6.82
CA ILE A 61 -14.09 -30.86 6.80
C ILE A 61 -14.06 -29.73 7.81
N ILE A 62 -14.45 -28.54 7.37
CA ILE A 62 -14.59 -27.35 8.20
C ILE A 62 -16.08 -27.11 8.44
N THR A 63 -16.50 -26.97 9.68
CA THR A 63 -17.82 -26.45 10.01
C THR A 63 -17.79 -24.94 9.93
N VAL A 64 -18.72 -24.35 9.18
CA VAL A 64 -18.93 -22.90 9.14
C VAL A 64 -19.63 -22.48 10.43
N LYS A 65 -19.07 -21.50 11.12
CA LYS A 65 -19.60 -20.97 12.39
C LYS A 65 -20.24 -19.60 12.21
N GLU A 66 -19.68 -18.76 11.34
CA GLU A 66 -20.11 -17.38 11.15
C GLU A 66 -19.73 -16.88 9.75
N ASP A 67 -20.70 -16.26 9.06
CA ASP A 67 -20.47 -15.43 7.88
C ASP A 67 -20.18 -14.00 8.34
N VAL A 68 -18.91 -13.59 8.28
CA VAL A 68 -18.45 -12.28 8.78
C VAL A 68 -18.52 -11.20 7.70
N LYS A 69 -18.43 -11.61 6.43
CA LYS A 69 -18.68 -10.77 5.25
C LYS A 69 -19.45 -11.59 4.23
N GLY A 70 -20.45 -10.98 3.60
CA GLY A 70 -21.34 -11.67 2.65
C GLY A 70 -22.23 -12.71 3.34
N ASN A 71 -22.90 -13.54 2.53
CA ASN A 71 -23.69 -14.67 3.02
C ASN A 71 -23.32 -15.91 2.20
N SER A 72 -22.67 -16.90 2.82
CA SER A 72 -22.22 -18.09 2.12
C SER A 72 -23.34 -19.13 1.94
N HIS A 73 -24.30 -19.17 2.86
CA HIS A 73 -25.26 -20.26 3.06
C HIS A 73 -24.63 -21.65 3.28
N LEU A 74 -23.31 -21.72 3.48
CA LEU A 74 -22.59 -22.97 3.67
C LEU A 74 -22.70 -23.42 5.12
N LYS A 75 -23.05 -24.69 5.34
CA LYS A 75 -22.93 -25.33 6.66
C LYS A 75 -21.52 -25.86 6.92
N GLN A 76 -20.82 -26.21 5.85
CA GLN A 76 -19.48 -26.77 5.90
C GLN A 76 -18.69 -26.47 4.62
N ILE A 77 -17.38 -26.53 4.72
CA ILE A 77 -16.43 -26.46 3.60
C ILE A 77 -15.62 -27.75 3.60
N LYS A 78 -15.65 -28.49 2.50
CA LYS A 78 -14.86 -29.72 2.32
C LYS A 78 -13.56 -29.39 1.61
N MET A 79 -12.42 -29.69 2.21
CA MET A 79 -11.09 -29.34 1.72
C MET A 79 -10.32 -30.61 1.30
N ASN A 80 -9.94 -30.68 0.03
CA ASN A 80 -9.11 -31.75 -0.53
C ASN A 80 -7.68 -31.23 -0.73
N PHE A 81 -6.75 -31.74 0.08
CA PHE A 81 -5.34 -31.34 0.01
C PHE A 81 -4.53 -32.16 -0.98
N ALA A 82 -5.02 -33.29 -1.48
CA ALA A 82 -4.28 -34.19 -2.36
C ALA A 82 -3.87 -33.56 -3.71
N THR A 83 -4.49 -32.44 -4.10
CA THR A 83 -4.29 -31.76 -5.40
C THR A 83 -3.15 -30.74 -5.41
N GLY A 84 -2.52 -30.46 -4.27
CA GLY A 84 -1.59 -29.34 -4.12
C GLY A 84 -0.23 -29.54 -4.76
N GLN A 85 0.48 -28.42 -4.97
CA GLN A 85 1.84 -28.38 -5.47
C GLN A 85 2.84 -28.92 -4.44
N TYR A 86 3.87 -29.59 -4.96
CA TYR A 86 5.05 -30.00 -4.21
C TYR A 86 6.19 -29.03 -4.54
N LYS A 87 6.44 -28.07 -3.65
CA LYS A 87 7.54 -27.10 -3.78
C LYS A 87 8.20 -26.87 -2.43
N LYS A 88 9.34 -26.17 -2.41
CA LYS A 88 10.00 -25.73 -1.17
C LYS A 88 8.97 -25.03 -0.28
N ASN A 89 8.82 -25.51 0.96
CA ASN A 89 7.87 -25.04 1.97
C ASN A 89 6.36 -25.33 1.78
N THR A 90 5.95 -26.00 0.70
CA THR A 90 4.55 -26.40 0.47
C THR A 90 4.42 -27.85 0.03
N SER A 91 3.56 -28.61 0.70
CA SER A 91 3.08 -29.91 0.24
C SER A 91 1.72 -30.25 0.86
N PRO A 92 0.91 -31.09 0.22
CA PRO A 92 -0.32 -31.64 0.79
C PRO A 92 -0.13 -32.21 2.21
N GLN A 93 0.92 -33.02 2.42
CA GLN A 93 1.19 -33.67 3.70
C GLN A 93 1.59 -32.67 4.77
N LYS A 94 2.35 -31.62 4.41
CA LYS A 94 2.71 -30.55 5.34
C LYS A 94 1.44 -29.81 5.77
N MET A 95 0.56 -29.46 4.84
CA MET A 95 -0.66 -28.73 5.16
C MET A 95 -1.59 -29.53 6.08
N VAL A 96 -1.85 -30.79 5.75
CA VAL A 96 -2.76 -31.64 6.55
C VAL A 96 -2.24 -31.90 7.96
N LYS A 97 -0.91 -32.02 8.14
CA LYS A 97 -0.29 -32.18 9.47
C LYS A 97 -0.47 -30.95 10.39
N LEU A 98 -0.74 -29.78 9.83
CA LEU A 98 -1.00 -28.56 10.60
C LEU A 98 -2.44 -28.52 11.14
N LEU A 99 -3.35 -29.30 10.56
CA LEU A 99 -4.76 -29.31 10.94
C LEU A 99 -5.00 -30.26 12.11
N LYS A 100 -5.76 -29.78 13.10
CA LYS A 100 -6.30 -30.60 14.19
C LYS A 100 -7.77 -30.28 14.37
N GLN A 101 -8.54 -31.28 14.76
CA GLN A 101 -9.95 -31.09 15.11
C GLN A 101 -10.11 -30.00 16.19
N GLY A 102 -11.14 -29.16 16.05
CA GLY A 102 -11.41 -28.04 16.94
C GLY A 102 -10.60 -26.78 16.65
N MET A 103 -9.65 -26.81 15.70
CA MET A 103 -8.88 -25.59 15.39
C MET A 103 -9.74 -24.56 14.64
N PRO A 104 -9.67 -23.28 15.03
CA PRO A 104 -10.32 -22.19 14.29
C PRO A 104 -9.60 -21.93 12.96
N ILE A 105 -10.39 -21.59 11.93
CA ILE A 105 -9.92 -21.23 10.59
C ILE A 105 -10.68 -19.99 10.08
N ILE A 106 -10.00 -19.18 9.28
CA ILE A 106 -10.62 -18.12 8.48
C ILE A 106 -10.54 -18.50 7.01
N VAL A 107 -11.65 -18.35 6.29
CA VAL A 107 -11.73 -18.57 4.85
C VAL A 107 -12.15 -17.26 4.18
N PHE A 108 -11.20 -16.61 3.52
CA PHE A 108 -11.43 -15.47 2.66
C PHE A 108 -11.67 -15.98 1.25
N TYR A 109 -12.82 -15.67 0.62
CA TYR A 109 -13.07 -16.16 -0.73
C TYR A 109 -13.87 -15.19 -1.60
N ARG A 110 -13.71 -15.38 -2.90
CA ARG A 110 -14.48 -14.68 -3.93
C ARG A 110 -15.39 -15.67 -4.64
N ASP A 111 -16.68 -15.38 -4.61
CA ASP A 111 -17.72 -16.08 -5.36
C ASP A 111 -17.90 -15.40 -6.72
N HIS A 112 -17.33 -16.00 -7.77
CA HIS A 112 -17.50 -15.56 -9.15
C HIS A 112 -17.67 -16.79 -10.07
N TYR A 113 -16.90 -16.90 -11.16
CA TYR A 113 -16.94 -18.05 -12.08
C TYR A 113 -16.41 -19.34 -11.44
N SER A 114 -15.61 -19.18 -10.38
CA SER A 114 -15.03 -20.23 -9.56
C SER A 114 -14.78 -19.65 -8.18
N ILE A 115 -14.56 -20.49 -7.18
CA ILE A 115 -14.08 -20.00 -5.88
C ILE A 115 -12.56 -19.94 -5.92
N ASP A 116 -12.03 -18.74 -5.77
CA ASP A 116 -10.67 -18.51 -5.32
C ASP A 116 -10.72 -18.18 -3.83
N SER A 117 -9.97 -18.90 -3.02
CA SER A 117 -9.95 -18.66 -1.57
C SER A 117 -8.54 -18.65 -1.00
N MET A 118 -8.32 -17.74 -0.07
CA MET A 118 -7.17 -17.70 0.79
C MET A 118 -7.63 -18.06 2.20
N CYS A 119 -7.00 -19.05 2.80
CA CYS A 119 -7.35 -19.57 4.12
C CYS A 119 -6.23 -19.27 5.10
N PHE A 120 -6.59 -19.10 6.38
CA PHE A 120 -5.64 -18.88 7.45
C PHE A 120 -5.91 -19.79 8.65
N ILE A 121 -4.86 -20.49 9.10
CA ILE A 121 -4.84 -21.24 10.35
C ILE A 121 -3.47 -21.05 11.01
N ASP A 122 -3.43 -20.50 12.24
CA ASP A 122 -2.22 -20.32 13.08
C ASP A 122 -0.89 -20.19 12.31
N ASP A 123 -0.55 -18.96 11.92
CA ASP A 123 0.67 -18.62 11.14
C ASP A 123 0.76 -19.26 9.73
N THR A 124 -0.29 -19.91 9.24
CA THR A 124 -0.28 -20.59 7.94
C THR A 124 -1.36 -20.03 7.04
N TRP A 125 -0.92 -19.34 5.99
CA TRP A 125 -1.73 -18.95 4.85
C TRP A 125 -1.67 -20.03 3.77
N PHE A 126 -2.81 -20.39 3.19
CA PHE A 126 -2.88 -21.37 2.14
C PHE A 126 -4.05 -21.13 1.20
N GLN A 127 -3.88 -21.48 -0.07
CA GLN A 127 -4.88 -21.22 -1.09
C GLN A 127 -5.65 -22.51 -1.45
N MET A 128 -6.97 -22.36 -1.57
CA MET A 128 -7.87 -23.39 -2.09
C MET A 128 -8.67 -22.84 -3.26
N ARG A 129 -9.08 -23.72 -4.18
CA ARG A 129 -9.95 -23.39 -5.32
C ARG A 129 -11.10 -24.35 -5.45
N LEU A 130 -12.28 -23.84 -5.81
CA LEU A 130 -13.37 -24.68 -6.31
C LEU A 130 -13.58 -24.40 -7.79
N TYR A 131 -13.25 -25.36 -8.63
CA TYR A 131 -13.59 -25.33 -10.04
C TYR A 131 -15.09 -25.62 -10.18
N GLN A 132 -15.88 -24.62 -10.57
CA GLN A 132 -17.28 -24.84 -10.92
C GLN A 132 -17.32 -25.64 -12.23
N GLY A 133 -18.11 -26.72 -12.25
CA GLY A 133 -18.33 -27.52 -13.47
C GLY A 133 -19.21 -26.78 -14.49
N ARG A 134 -19.82 -27.51 -15.43
CA ARG A 134 -20.75 -26.92 -16.44
C ARG A 134 -21.90 -26.11 -15.81
N SER A 135 -22.28 -26.42 -14.58
CA SER A 135 -23.18 -25.60 -13.76
C SER A 135 -22.39 -24.39 -13.26
N ARG A 136 -22.57 -23.23 -13.93
CA ARG A 136 -21.96 -21.93 -13.56
C ARG A 136 -22.52 -21.33 -12.26
N SER A 137 -22.98 -22.17 -11.34
CA SER A 137 -23.57 -21.77 -10.06
C SER A 137 -22.76 -22.37 -8.93
N PHE A 138 -22.45 -21.52 -7.94
CA PHE A 138 -21.76 -21.94 -6.74
C PHE A 138 -22.62 -22.93 -5.94
N ASP A 139 -22.05 -24.10 -5.64
CA ASP A 139 -22.71 -25.15 -4.85
C ASP A 139 -22.84 -24.72 -3.38
N ARG A 140 -23.95 -24.04 -3.09
CA ARG A 140 -24.33 -23.64 -1.72
C ARG A 140 -24.74 -24.81 -0.84
N SER A 141 -24.89 -26.03 -1.38
CA SER A 141 -25.17 -27.22 -0.55
C SER A 141 -23.95 -27.66 0.28
N GLY A 142 -22.75 -27.14 -0.03
CA GLY A 142 -21.51 -27.47 0.68
C GLY A 142 -21.03 -28.90 0.41
N ASN A 143 -21.45 -29.48 -0.72
CA ASN A 143 -21.09 -30.85 -1.08
C ASN A 143 -19.80 -30.95 -1.87
N SER A 144 -19.45 -29.88 -2.59
CA SER A 144 -18.25 -29.80 -3.42
C SER A 144 -16.94 -29.73 -2.63
N TRP A 145 -15.90 -30.37 -3.16
CA TRP A 145 -14.55 -30.38 -2.58
C TRP A 145 -13.70 -29.26 -3.14
N TRP A 146 -13.20 -28.40 -2.26
CA TRP A 146 -12.27 -27.34 -2.61
C TRP A 146 -10.88 -27.95 -2.70
N SER A 147 -10.19 -27.70 -3.80
CA SER A 147 -8.87 -28.26 -4.13
C SER A 147 -7.76 -27.34 -3.63
N PHE A 148 -6.87 -27.87 -2.82
CA PHE A 148 -5.67 -27.17 -2.35
C PHE A 148 -4.73 -26.88 -3.51
N THR A 149 -4.13 -25.69 -3.49
CA THR A 149 -3.10 -25.31 -4.47
C THR A 149 -1.73 -25.28 -3.82
N HIS A 150 -1.52 -24.47 -2.78
CA HIS A 150 -0.23 -24.33 -2.08
C HIS A 150 -0.37 -23.58 -0.75
N ILE A 151 0.64 -23.73 0.12
CA ILE A 151 0.90 -22.82 1.25
C ILE A 151 1.58 -21.57 0.70
N ASP A 152 1.11 -20.39 1.11
CA ASP A 152 1.66 -19.10 0.70
C ASP A 152 2.43 -18.45 1.87
N PRO A 153 3.75 -18.69 2.00
CA PRO A 153 4.54 -18.10 3.07
C PRO A 153 4.72 -16.58 2.93
N MET A 154 4.48 -15.98 1.76
CA MET A 154 4.66 -14.54 1.56
C MET A 154 3.58 -13.73 2.25
N MET A 155 2.39 -14.32 2.40
CA MET A 155 1.27 -13.74 3.15
C MET A 155 1.52 -13.60 4.65
N ASN A 156 2.58 -14.19 5.20
CA ASN A 156 3.01 -13.93 6.58
C ASN A 156 3.43 -12.47 6.81
N ARG A 157 3.74 -11.73 5.74
CA ARG A 157 3.96 -10.27 5.81
C ARG A 157 2.64 -9.50 6.01
N THR A 158 1.51 -10.06 5.60
CA THR A 158 0.16 -9.48 5.77
C THR A 158 -0.34 -9.63 7.20
N PHE A 159 -0.25 -10.85 7.74
CA PHE A 159 -0.55 -11.13 9.14
C PHE A 159 0.19 -12.39 9.58
N LYS A 160 0.72 -12.34 10.81
CA LYS A 160 1.33 -13.48 11.51
C LYS A 160 0.75 -13.51 12.92
N GLY A 161 0.28 -14.67 13.36
CA GLY A 161 -0.23 -14.91 14.70
C GLY A 161 -1.27 -16.03 14.76
N LYS A 162 -1.99 -16.08 15.89
CA LYS A 162 -3.06 -17.05 16.14
C LYS A 162 -4.34 -16.71 15.39
N THR A 163 -5.07 -17.73 14.92
CA THR A 163 -6.31 -17.52 14.16
C THR A 163 -7.34 -16.69 14.93
N LYS A 164 -7.54 -16.94 16.23
CA LYS A 164 -8.51 -16.18 17.04
C LYS A 164 -8.14 -14.70 17.16
N ALA A 165 -6.85 -14.39 17.26
CA ALA A 165 -6.38 -13.01 17.25
C ALA A 165 -6.68 -12.37 15.89
N PHE A 166 -6.44 -13.09 14.80
CA PHE A 166 -6.75 -12.59 13.47
C PHE A 166 -8.25 -12.41 13.23
N GLN A 167 -9.10 -13.31 13.74
CA GLN A 167 -10.56 -13.18 13.69
C GLN A 167 -11.02 -11.86 14.34
N LYS A 168 -10.43 -11.48 15.48
CA LYS A 168 -10.70 -10.19 16.12
C LYS A 168 -10.29 -9.02 15.21
N VAL A 169 -9.09 -9.07 14.64
CA VAL A 169 -8.60 -8.02 13.72
C VAL A 169 -9.54 -7.86 12.52
N VAL A 170 -9.94 -8.97 11.90
CA VAL A 170 -10.87 -8.98 10.76
C VAL A 170 -12.21 -8.34 11.14
N ARG A 171 -12.81 -8.71 12.28
CA ARG A 171 -14.08 -8.09 12.74
C ARG A 171 -13.92 -6.60 12.98
N ASP A 172 -12.87 -6.19 13.68
CA ASP A 172 -12.62 -4.79 14.01
C ASP A 172 -12.44 -3.95 12.74
N MET A 173 -11.69 -4.45 11.75
CA MET A 173 -11.50 -3.75 10.47
C MET A 173 -12.78 -3.71 9.63
N LEU A 174 -13.58 -4.78 9.60
CA LEU A 174 -14.89 -4.78 8.92
C LEU A 174 -15.89 -3.83 9.59
N ALA A 175 -15.75 -3.59 10.89
CA ALA A 175 -16.50 -2.58 11.63
C ALA A 175 -15.98 -1.14 11.40
N GLY A 176 -14.99 -0.95 10.53
CA GLY A 176 -14.44 0.36 10.18
C GLY A 176 -13.40 0.91 11.15
N LYS A 177 -12.91 0.10 12.12
CA LYS A 177 -11.83 0.54 13.00
C LYS A 177 -10.51 0.61 12.23
N MET A 178 -9.78 1.69 12.47
CA MET A 178 -8.46 1.95 11.89
C MET A 178 -7.36 1.59 12.89
N TRP A 179 -6.17 1.25 12.40
CA TRP A 179 -4.95 0.98 13.19
C TRP A 179 -5.12 -0.16 14.20
N VAL A 180 -5.94 -1.16 13.87
CA VAL A 180 -6.29 -2.28 14.76
C VAL A 180 -5.05 -3.07 15.23
N THR A 181 -4.01 -3.12 14.39
CA THR A 181 -2.75 -3.82 14.67
C THR A 181 -1.62 -2.90 15.14
N ALA A 182 -1.89 -1.60 15.34
CA ALA A 182 -0.88 -0.64 15.76
C ALA A 182 -0.47 -0.85 17.22
N THR A 183 0.81 -0.69 17.52
CA THR A 183 1.29 -0.61 18.90
C THR A 183 0.90 0.73 19.52
N LYS A 184 0.91 0.81 20.85
CA LYS A 184 0.48 2.01 21.59
C LYS A 184 1.33 3.25 21.25
N ASP A 185 2.61 3.06 20.97
CA ASP A 185 3.60 4.09 20.64
C ASP A 185 3.71 4.38 19.13
N ALA A 186 2.92 3.68 18.31
CA ALA A 186 2.99 3.83 16.86
C ALA A 186 2.64 5.24 16.42
N LEU A 187 3.34 5.71 15.39
CA LEU A 187 2.99 6.88 14.62
C LEU A 187 1.86 6.51 13.65
N LYS A 188 0.66 7.02 13.91
CA LYS A 188 -0.53 6.74 13.12
C LYS A 188 -0.61 7.68 11.93
N ILE A 189 -0.59 7.11 10.73
CA ILE A 189 -0.62 7.88 9.48
C ILE A 189 -1.89 7.48 8.72
N LEU A 190 -2.75 8.46 8.46
CA LEU A 190 -3.90 8.31 7.58
C LEU A 190 -3.52 8.78 6.18
N VAL A 191 -3.75 7.94 5.17
CA VAL A 191 -3.40 8.23 3.77
C VAL A 191 -4.67 8.37 2.94
N LEU A 192 -5.00 9.59 2.50
CA LEU A 192 -6.04 9.83 1.52
C LEU A 192 -5.46 9.61 0.12
N THR A 193 -5.90 8.55 -0.58
CA THR A 193 -5.37 8.18 -1.91
C THR A 193 -6.29 7.20 -2.64
N GLY A 194 -6.19 7.13 -3.97
CA GLY A 194 -6.88 6.17 -4.81
C GLY A 194 -8.28 6.59 -5.26
N ASN A 195 -8.62 7.88 -5.17
CA ASN A 195 -9.78 8.46 -5.84
C ASN A 195 -9.45 8.90 -7.28
N SER A 196 -8.27 9.51 -7.47
CA SER A 196 -7.85 10.07 -8.76
C SER A 196 -6.75 9.24 -9.42
N THR A 197 -5.89 8.61 -8.61
CA THR A 197 -4.82 7.72 -9.08
C THR A 197 -5.27 6.26 -9.12
N SER A 198 -4.86 5.55 -10.17
CA SER A 198 -5.20 4.13 -10.33
C SER A 198 -4.51 3.28 -9.26
N PRO A 199 -5.18 2.24 -8.71
CA PRO A 199 -4.52 1.25 -7.87
C PRO A 199 -3.34 0.56 -8.58
N THR A 200 -2.45 -0.08 -7.82
CA THR A 200 -1.27 -0.75 -8.38
C THR A 200 -1.66 -1.79 -9.43
N TRP A 201 -0.96 -1.79 -10.57
CA TRP A 201 -1.11 -2.79 -11.62
C TRP A 201 -0.20 -3.99 -11.32
N GLY A 202 -0.79 -5.18 -11.19
CA GLY A 202 -0.02 -6.42 -11.34
C GLY A 202 0.09 -6.77 -12.84
N GLN A 203 1.05 -7.63 -13.21
CA GLN A 203 1.13 -8.17 -14.58
C GLN A 203 -0.15 -8.94 -14.98
N THR A 204 -1.00 -9.30 -14.02
CA THR A 204 -2.39 -9.67 -14.23
C THR A 204 -3.29 -8.51 -13.81
N HIS A 205 -4.29 -8.18 -14.62
CA HIS A 205 -5.40 -7.33 -14.20
C HIS A 205 -6.08 -7.97 -12.98
N VAL A 206 -5.67 -7.56 -11.78
CA VAL A 206 -6.32 -7.99 -10.55
C VAL A 206 -7.31 -6.89 -10.16
N HIS A 207 -8.58 -7.08 -10.54
CA HIS A 207 -9.69 -6.18 -10.19
C HIS A 207 -9.89 -5.96 -8.67
N THR A 208 -9.07 -6.59 -7.84
CA THR A 208 -9.12 -6.53 -6.37
C THR A 208 -8.00 -5.71 -5.75
N ASN A 209 -7.11 -5.09 -6.53
CA ASN A 209 -6.11 -4.17 -5.99
C ASN A 209 -6.81 -2.85 -5.62
N SER A 210 -6.88 -2.52 -4.33
CA SER A 210 -7.49 -1.28 -3.85
C SER A 210 -6.49 -0.19 -3.47
N MET A 211 -5.19 -0.52 -3.40
CA MET A 211 -4.12 0.39 -2.94
C MET A 211 -3.30 0.97 -4.09
N THR A 212 -2.83 2.21 -3.94
CA THR A 212 -1.98 2.93 -4.91
C THR A 212 -0.49 2.62 -4.70
N TYR A 213 0.35 2.93 -5.70
CA TYR A 213 1.81 2.79 -5.56
C TYR A 213 2.35 3.67 -4.43
N GLU A 214 1.83 4.89 -4.31
CA GLU A 214 2.17 5.85 -3.27
C GLU A 214 1.92 5.29 -1.87
N TYR A 215 0.73 4.72 -1.63
CA TYR A 215 0.41 4.06 -0.36
C TYR A 215 1.37 2.91 -0.05
N GLN A 216 1.69 2.07 -1.04
CA GLN A 216 2.60 0.95 -0.85
C GLN A 216 4.03 1.43 -0.52
N ALA A 217 4.49 2.51 -1.13
CA ALA A 217 5.78 3.12 -0.79
C ALA A 217 5.80 3.64 0.65
N LEU A 218 4.75 4.36 1.07
CA LEU A 218 4.63 4.84 2.45
C LEU A 218 4.57 3.69 3.47
N ARG A 219 3.84 2.62 3.16
CA ARG A 219 3.70 1.45 4.05
C ARG A 219 5.00 0.68 4.26
N ASN A 220 5.98 0.84 3.36
CA ASN A 220 7.29 0.23 3.51
C ASN A 220 8.16 0.96 4.55
N ILE A 221 7.80 2.18 4.92
CA ILE A 221 8.44 2.92 6.01
C ILE A 221 7.94 2.33 7.32
N LYS A 222 8.63 1.32 7.88
CA LYS A 222 8.16 0.58 9.07
C LYS A 222 8.39 1.33 10.40
N LYS A 223 9.22 2.38 10.39
CA LYS A 223 9.54 3.21 11.56
C LYS A 223 9.88 4.62 11.11
N ALA A 224 9.63 5.60 11.97
CA ALA A 224 10.06 6.97 11.81
C ALA A 224 10.73 7.41 13.12
N GLY A 225 12.05 7.64 13.07
CA GLY A 225 12.87 7.75 14.28
C GLY A 225 12.81 6.45 15.11
N LYS A 226 12.36 6.56 16.36
CA LYS A 226 12.20 5.42 17.28
C LYS A 226 10.79 4.80 17.27
N ARG A 227 9.81 5.48 16.68
CA ARG A 227 8.40 5.04 16.70
C ARG A 227 8.14 4.08 15.52
N PRO A 228 7.47 2.93 15.74
CA PRO A 228 6.93 2.16 14.64
C PRO A 228 5.84 2.97 13.92
N THR A 229 5.62 2.73 12.64
CA THR A 229 4.54 3.39 11.90
C THR A 229 3.34 2.46 11.76
N ALA A 230 2.15 3.03 11.76
CA ALA A 230 0.92 2.33 11.43
C ALA A 230 0.15 3.15 10.41
N LEU A 231 0.04 2.62 9.18
CA LEU A 231 -0.58 3.32 8.07
C LEU A 231 -1.95 2.73 7.76
N GLU A 232 -2.90 3.61 7.49
CA GLU A 232 -4.24 3.25 7.04
C GLU A 232 -4.63 4.08 5.83
N SER A 233 -5.13 3.43 4.78
CA SER A 233 -5.64 4.13 3.59
C SER A 233 -7.13 4.46 3.74
N THR A 234 -7.52 5.59 3.16
CA THR A 234 -8.91 5.99 2.99
C THR A 234 -9.14 6.63 1.63
N LYS A 235 -10.33 6.42 1.08
CA LYS A 235 -10.85 7.18 -0.07
C LYS A 235 -11.89 8.22 0.36
N ILE A 236 -12.27 8.22 1.64
CA ILE A 236 -13.35 9.04 2.17
C ILE A 236 -12.82 10.46 2.40
N ARG A 237 -13.15 11.37 1.47
CA ARG A 237 -12.72 12.78 1.52
C ARG A 237 -13.24 13.57 2.71
N THR A 238 -14.23 13.08 3.45
CA THR A 238 -14.69 13.71 4.70
C THR A 238 -13.81 13.38 5.92
N LEU A 239 -12.85 12.46 5.78
CA LEU A 239 -11.83 12.11 6.76
C LEU A 239 -12.37 11.85 8.20
N PRO A 240 -13.31 10.92 8.39
CA PRO A 240 -13.97 10.70 9.68
C PRO A 240 -13.01 10.27 10.81
N ASN A 241 -11.87 9.66 10.48
CA ASN A 241 -10.87 9.21 11.46
C ASN A 241 -9.65 10.14 11.56
N LEU A 242 -9.73 11.37 11.05
CA LEU A 242 -8.58 12.29 11.02
C LEU A 242 -8.01 12.56 12.42
N THR A 243 -8.89 12.76 13.41
CA THR A 243 -8.49 13.11 14.79
C THR A 243 -7.83 11.96 15.55
N GLU A 244 -7.87 10.74 15.03
CA GLU A 244 -7.18 9.58 15.60
C GLU A 244 -5.76 9.39 15.04
N ALA A 245 -5.42 10.11 13.96
CA ALA A 245 -4.11 10.07 13.31
C ALA A 245 -3.16 11.09 13.92
N ASP A 246 -1.85 10.87 13.76
CA ASP A 246 -0.81 11.86 14.02
C ASP A 246 -0.48 12.64 12.73
N ILE A 247 -0.51 11.95 11.58
CA ILE A 247 -0.20 12.50 10.27
C ILE A 247 -1.31 12.19 9.28
N LEU A 248 -1.74 13.19 8.52
CA LEU A 248 -2.54 13.03 7.31
C LEU A 248 -1.63 13.17 6.08
N TRP A 249 -1.50 12.13 5.27
CA TRP A 249 -0.90 12.21 3.95
C TRP A 249 -2.00 12.31 2.89
N ILE A 250 -2.01 13.41 2.13
CA ILE A 250 -2.89 13.61 0.99
C ILE A 250 -2.10 13.30 -0.27
N GLY A 251 -2.48 12.21 -0.93
CA GLY A 251 -1.80 11.70 -2.12
C GLY A 251 -1.90 12.64 -3.32
N TYR A 252 -1.12 12.33 -4.35
CA TYR A 252 -1.14 13.10 -5.60
C TYR A 252 -2.56 13.10 -6.21
N GLU A 253 -2.98 14.26 -6.70
CA GLU A 253 -4.31 14.50 -7.28
C GLU A 253 -5.53 14.33 -6.34
N GLU A 254 -5.33 14.24 -5.03
CA GLU A 254 -6.45 14.10 -4.08
C GLU A 254 -7.05 15.45 -3.64
N ILE A 255 -6.31 16.55 -3.85
CA ILE A 255 -6.77 17.93 -3.60
C ILE A 255 -7.43 18.51 -4.85
N SER A 256 -6.80 18.32 -6.00
CA SER A 256 -7.34 18.67 -7.32
C SER A 256 -7.05 17.57 -8.33
N SER A 257 -7.96 17.34 -9.26
CA SER A 257 -7.76 16.45 -10.40
C SER A 257 -8.70 16.86 -11.53
N PHE A 258 -8.24 16.78 -12.78
CA PHE A 258 -8.98 17.17 -13.97
C PHE A 258 -9.53 18.61 -13.87
N SER A 259 -8.68 19.52 -13.41
CA SER A 259 -8.99 20.94 -13.21
C SER A 259 -10.16 21.21 -12.25
N ARG A 260 -10.36 20.34 -11.25
CA ARG A 260 -11.40 20.51 -10.22
C ARG A 260 -10.78 20.37 -8.84
N TYR A 261 -11.12 21.28 -7.95
CA TYR A 261 -10.84 21.14 -6.53
C TYR A 261 -11.82 20.15 -5.88
N LEU A 262 -11.30 19.25 -5.04
CA LEU A 262 -11.99 18.03 -4.64
C LEU A 262 -12.37 17.99 -3.15
N LEU A 263 -11.80 18.87 -2.32
CA LEU A 263 -12.04 18.86 -0.89
C LEU A 263 -13.30 19.66 -0.51
N PRO A 264 -14.27 19.06 0.19
CA PRO A 264 -15.40 19.81 0.73
C PRO A 264 -14.97 20.82 1.79
N LYS A 265 -15.66 21.97 1.87
CA LYS A 265 -15.38 23.02 2.87
C LYS A 265 -15.33 22.49 4.32
N LYS A 266 -16.19 21.53 4.67
CA LYS A 266 -16.16 20.89 6.00
C LYS A 266 -14.84 20.14 6.25
N THR A 267 -14.32 19.46 5.23
CA THR A 267 -13.03 18.77 5.30
C THR A 267 -11.89 19.77 5.45
N GLU A 268 -11.92 20.89 4.73
CA GLU A 268 -10.92 21.95 4.87
C GLU A 268 -10.83 22.46 6.31
N THR A 269 -11.98 22.75 6.93
CA THR A 269 -12.05 23.14 8.34
C THR A 269 -11.48 22.05 9.24
N ALA A 270 -11.84 20.78 9.01
CA ALA A 270 -11.33 19.66 9.80
C ALA A 270 -9.80 19.50 9.67
N ILE A 271 -9.23 19.70 8.48
CA ILE A 271 -7.78 19.67 8.24
C ILE A 271 -7.09 20.82 8.98
N LYS A 272 -7.66 22.03 8.92
CA LYS A 272 -7.13 23.19 9.65
C LYS A 272 -7.17 22.99 11.16
N ASP A 273 -8.27 22.48 11.69
CA ASP A 273 -8.40 22.21 13.12
C ASP A 273 -7.45 21.09 13.55
N PHE A 274 -7.29 20.05 12.73
CA PHE A 274 -6.32 18.98 12.96
C PHE A 274 -4.89 19.53 13.09
N VAL A 275 -4.45 20.36 12.14
CA VAL A 275 -3.11 20.97 12.20
C VAL A 275 -2.98 21.92 13.37
N LYS A 276 -3.97 22.78 13.61
CA LYS A 276 -3.97 23.71 14.74
C LYS A 276 -3.74 22.99 16.08
N ASN A 277 -4.29 21.78 16.21
CA ASN A 277 -4.22 20.96 17.43
C ASN A 277 -3.00 20.02 17.52
N GLY A 278 -2.04 20.11 16.59
CA GLY A 278 -0.78 19.34 16.65
C GLY A 278 -0.64 18.27 15.57
N GLY A 279 -1.66 18.05 14.75
CA GLY A 279 -1.59 17.15 13.61
C GLY A 279 -0.64 17.67 12.53
N ILE A 280 -0.09 16.77 11.73
CA ILE A 280 0.75 17.13 10.57
C ILE A 280 0.05 16.72 9.29
N VAL A 281 -0.03 17.64 8.33
CA VAL A 281 -0.57 17.37 7.00
C VAL A 281 0.55 17.41 5.99
N VAL A 282 0.71 16.31 5.25
CA VAL A 282 1.62 16.24 4.10
C VAL A 282 0.78 16.21 2.83
N VAL A 283 1.10 17.07 1.88
CA VAL A 283 0.52 17.06 0.53
C VAL A 283 1.57 16.62 -0.46
N SER A 284 1.33 15.51 -1.14
CA SER A 284 2.25 15.00 -2.17
C SER A 284 2.34 15.95 -3.36
N GLY A 285 1.21 16.42 -3.88
CA GLY A 285 1.20 17.25 -5.07
C GLY A 285 -0.22 17.54 -5.52
N GLN A 286 -0.33 18.21 -6.65
CA GLN A 286 -1.57 18.77 -7.16
C GLN A 286 -1.60 18.69 -8.68
N ASP A 287 -2.78 18.89 -9.25
CA ASP A 287 -3.02 18.99 -10.71
C ASP A 287 -3.74 20.32 -10.97
N SER A 288 -2.98 21.32 -11.41
CA SER A 288 -3.42 22.69 -11.69
C SER A 288 -3.43 22.91 -13.18
N THR A 289 -4.34 23.76 -13.64
CA THR A 289 -4.25 24.31 -14.99
C THR A 289 -4.20 25.82 -14.96
N MET A 290 -3.65 26.43 -16.01
CA MET A 290 -3.61 27.88 -16.15
C MET A 290 -4.99 28.53 -15.97
N GLN A 291 -6.07 27.88 -16.42
CA GLN A 291 -7.43 28.40 -16.29
C GLN A 291 -8.06 28.10 -14.93
N LYS A 292 -7.60 27.07 -14.22
CA LYS A 292 -8.14 26.64 -12.93
C LYS A 292 -7.01 26.18 -12.00
N PRO A 293 -6.32 27.14 -11.36
CA PRO A 293 -5.35 26.85 -10.31
C PRO A 293 -5.94 25.99 -9.20
N CYS A 294 -5.14 25.11 -8.63
CA CYS A 294 -5.55 24.28 -7.50
C CYS A 294 -5.95 25.16 -6.30
N GLY A 295 -7.11 24.87 -5.72
CA GLY A 295 -7.56 25.49 -4.49
C GLY A 295 -6.67 25.13 -3.29
N VAL A 296 -6.59 26.04 -2.33
CA VAL A 296 -5.76 25.88 -1.11
C VAL A 296 -6.58 26.02 0.17
N GLY A 297 -7.89 25.77 0.11
CA GLY A 297 -8.76 25.96 1.27
C GLY A 297 -8.44 25.05 2.46
N TRP A 298 -7.74 23.93 2.24
CA TRP A 298 -7.17 23.06 3.27
C TRP A 298 -6.00 23.68 4.05
N LEU A 299 -5.32 24.67 3.48
CA LEU A 299 -4.15 25.34 4.04
C LEU A 299 -4.55 26.62 4.78
N GLN A 300 -3.92 26.90 5.91
CA GLN A 300 -3.99 28.21 6.54
C GLN A 300 -2.99 29.16 5.88
N GLY A 301 -3.45 30.30 5.35
CA GLY A 301 -2.61 31.32 4.68
C GLY A 301 -2.73 31.27 3.16
N LYS A 302 -1.74 31.82 2.44
CA LYS A 302 -1.77 31.91 0.97
C LYS A 302 -0.81 30.92 0.32
N LEU A 303 -1.21 30.41 -0.83
CA LEU A 303 -0.39 29.61 -1.75
C LEU A 303 -1.16 29.55 -3.07
N THR A 304 -0.47 29.44 -4.20
CA THR A 304 -1.09 29.33 -5.52
C THR A 304 -0.52 28.13 -6.26
N GLY A 305 -1.40 27.22 -6.68
CA GLY A 305 -1.02 26.12 -7.57
C GLY A 305 -0.75 26.65 -8.97
N VAL A 306 0.30 26.15 -9.61
CA VAL A 306 0.68 26.52 -10.98
C VAL A 306 0.82 25.27 -11.83
N GLU A 307 0.42 25.40 -13.10
CA GLU A 307 0.67 24.38 -14.12
C GLU A 307 2.13 24.52 -14.58
N SER A 308 2.91 23.46 -14.38
CA SER A 308 4.35 23.46 -14.68
C SER A 308 4.72 22.14 -15.34
N PRO A 309 5.61 22.13 -16.36
CA PRO A 309 6.03 20.88 -16.96
C PRO A 309 6.76 20.00 -15.93
N PRO A 310 6.73 18.65 -16.09
CA PRO A 310 7.41 17.76 -15.19
C PRO A 310 8.90 18.06 -15.07
N ASP A 311 9.43 17.96 -13.86
CA ASP A 311 10.81 18.27 -13.55
C ASP A 311 11.38 17.25 -12.56
N ARG A 312 12.70 17.27 -12.40
CA ARG A 312 13.44 16.42 -11.46
C ARG A 312 14.46 17.20 -10.66
N PHE A 313 14.71 18.45 -11.05
CA PHE A 313 15.75 19.28 -10.47
C PHE A 313 15.19 20.22 -9.42
N PHE A 314 15.96 20.38 -8.36
CA PHE A 314 15.67 21.29 -7.27
C PHE A 314 16.97 21.90 -6.73
N GLU A 315 16.85 23.05 -6.09
CA GLU A 315 17.89 23.70 -5.30
C GLU A 315 17.49 23.72 -3.84
N VAL A 316 18.39 23.28 -2.95
CA VAL A 316 18.15 23.33 -1.50
C VAL A 316 18.37 24.77 -1.02
N THR A 317 17.33 25.38 -0.48
CA THR A 317 17.35 26.75 0.04
C THR A 317 17.84 26.80 1.48
N ASP A 318 17.44 25.83 2.31
CA ASP A 318 17.93 25.68 3.68
C ASP A 318 18.94 24.54 3.79
N LYS A 319 20.23 24.88 3.72
CA LYS A 319 21.34 23.91 3.84
C LYS A 319 21.42 23.25 5.22
N LYS A 320 20.72 23.76 6.24
CA LYS A 320 20.66 23.14 7.57
C LYS A 320 19.59 22.05 7.67
N SER A 321 18.64 22.02 6.73
CA SER A 321 17.59 21.02 6.72
C SER A 321 18.15 19.62 6.46
N THR A 322 17.81 18.68 7.34
CA THR A 322 18.19 17.26 7.19
C THR A 322 17.28 16.51 6.23
N LEU A 323 16.24 17.18 5.70
CA LEU A 323 15.19 16.57 4.87
C LEU A 323 15.73 15.91 3.59
N PHE A 324 16.85 16.38 3.03
CA PHE A 324 17.51 15.76 1.87
C PHE A 324 18.70 14.87 2.25
N LEU A 325 18.94 14.67 3.54
CA LEU A 325 20.10 13.96 4.07
C LEU A 325 19.74 12.72 4.89
N THR A 326 18.57 12.67 5.52
CA THR A 326 18.22 11.63 6.49
C THR A 326 16.74 11.20 6.39
N PRO A 327 16.45 9.88 6.42
CA PRO A 327 17.41 8.77 6.43
C PRO A 327 18.13 8.55 5.09
N ASN A 328 17.61 9.09 3.99
CA ASN A 328 18.20 8.92 2.67
C ASN A 328 18.90 10.20 2.20
N LYS A 329 20.08 10.08 1.60
CA LYS A 329 20.71 11.20 0.90
C LYS A 329 20.09 11.34 -0.49
N ILE A 330 19.53 12.50 -0.78
CA ILE A 330 18.80 12.79 -2.02
C ILE A 330 19.50 13.94 -2.74
N ARG A 331 19.71 13.77 -4.04
CA ARG A 331 20.32 14.78 -4.92
C ARG A 331 19.31 15.28 -5.93
N SER A 332 19.51 16.51 -6.38
CA SER A 332 18.81 17.07 -7.54
C SER A 332 18.90 16.11 -8.73
N GLY A 333 17.78 15.91 -9.42
CA GLY A 333 17.63 14.91 -10.50
C GLY A 333 17.15 13.52 -10.05
N GLN A 334 17.01 13.25 -8.75
CA GLN A 334 16.59 11.95 -8.21
C GLN A 334 15.13 11.88 -7.76
N ILE A 335 14.40 12.99 -7.85
CA ILE A 335 12.96 13.04 -7.55
C ILE A 335 12.20 13.33 -8.84
N TYR A 336 10.88 13.18 -8.79
CA TYR A 336 9.98 13.51 -9.88
C TYR A 336 8.90 14.44 -9.36
N ILE A 337 8.88 15.66 -9.88
CA ILE A 337 7.90 16.68 -9.53
C ILE A 337 7.11 17.07 -10.77
N ASP A 338 5.90 17.54 -10.54
CA ASP A 338 5.02 18.08 -11.55
C ASP A 338 4.07 19.04 -10.87
N ASP A 339 3.65 20.07 -11.59
CA ASP A 339 2.70 21.06 -11.09
C ASP A 339 3.04 21.65 -9.71
N ALA A 340 3.50 22.88 -9.72
CA ALA A 340 4.19 23.42 -8.55
C ALA A 340 3.32 24.37 -7.71
N TRP A 341 3.93 24.97 -6.69
CA TRP A 341 3.30 26.01 -5.89
C TRP A 341 4.15 27.28 -5.88
N VAL A 342 3.50 28.43 -5.87
CA VAL A 342 4.13 29.76 -5.73
C VAL A 342 3.36 30.62 -4.75
N GLY A 343 3.91 31.80 -4.41
CA GLY A 343 3.24 32.76 -3.55
C GLY A 343 3.06 32.26 -2.11
N TRP A 344 4.05 31.54 -1.61
CA TRP A 344 4.15 31.13 -0.21
C TRP A 344 4.34 32.34 0.72
N ASP A 345 4.07 32.16 2.00
CA ASP A 345 4.14 33.23 3.00
C ASP A 345 5.61 33.43 3.43
N GLU A 346 5.99 34.65 3.81
CA GLU A 346 7.38 35.00 4.17
C GLU A 346 7.95 34.19 5.35
N ASN A 347 7.07 33.69 6.23
CA ASN A 347 7.44 32.92 7.41
C ASN A 347 7.46 31.40 7.14
N ASP A 348 7.23 30.97 5.91
CA ASP A 348 7.31 29.57 5.54
C ASP A 348 8.76 29.07 5.52
N MET A 349 8.94 27.84 6.00
CA MET A 349 10.21 27.13 5.89
C MET A 349 10.31 26.56 4.49
N ILE A 350 11.07 27.22 3.61
CA ILE A 350 11.31 26.73 2.26
C ILE A 350 12.54 25.84 2.29
N PHE A 351 12.39 24.56 1.91
CA PHE A 351 13.48 23.60 1.90
C PHE A 351 14.11 23.44 0.52
N ALA A 352 13.30 23.50 -0.53
CA ALA A 352 13.80 23.51 -1.89
C ALA A 352 12.83 24.17 -2.88
N THR A 353 13.40 24.74 -3.94
CA THR A 353 12.69 25.31 -5.09
C THR A 353 13.24 24.78 -6.41
N THR A 354 12.51 24.98 -7.51
CA THR A 354 13.02 24.70 -8.86
C THR A 354 14.04 25.78 -9.26
N PRO A 355 15.18 25.42 -9.90
CA PRO A 355 16.25 26.37 -10.20
C PRO A 355 15.82 27.55 -11.09
N GLU A 356 15.02 27.28 -12.13
CA GLU A 356 14.70 28.28 -13.16
C GLU A 356 13.40 29.02 -12.88
N ARG A 357 12.39 28.33 -12.33
CA ARG A 357 11.04 28.87 -12.14
C ARG A 357 10.79 29.39 -10.73
N ASN A 358 11.70 29.10 -9.79
CA ASN A 358 11.56 29.43 -8.38
C ASN A 358 10.20 28.99 -7.81
N GLU A 359 9.79 27.77 -8.16
CA GLU A 359 8.55 27.17 -7.67
C GLU A 359 8.87 26.24 -6.50
N LEU A 360 7.94 26.12 -5.55
CA LEU A 360 8.12 25.31 -4.36
C LEU A 360 8.21 23.82 -4.73
N VAL A 361 9.31 23.17 -4.36
CA VAL A 361 9.45 21.71 -4.45
C VAL A 361 9.01 21.08 -3.14
N ILE A 362 9.50 21.62 -2.03
CA ILE A 362 9.07 21.24 -0.69
C ILE A 362 9.28 22.42 0.28
N GLY A 363 8.25 22.67 1.08
CA GLY A 363 8.28 23.63 2.18
C GLY A 363 7.38 23.19 3.31
N ALA A 364 7.41 23.94 4.41
CA ALA A 364 6.54 23.70 5.53
C ALA A 364 6.06 24.99 6.19
N ARG A 365 4.82 24.96 6.67
CA ARG A 365 4.15 26.08 7.35
C ARG A 365 3.64 25.64 8.71
N ARG A 366 4.06 26.33 9.77
CA ARG A 366 3.53 26.10 11.12
C ARG A 366 2.14 26.71 11.25
N TYR A 367 1.24 26.01 11.92
CA TYR A 367 -0.06 26.55 12.28
C TYR A 367 -0.56 25.93 13.58
N GLY A 368 -0.81 26.77 14.60
CA GLY A 368 -1.06 26.29 15.95
C GLY A 368 0.10 25.44 16.45
N LYS A 369 -0.21 24.23 16.91
CA LYS A 369 0.79 23.25 17.40
C LYS A 369 1.33 22.32 16.31
N GLY A 370 0.72 22.32 15.13
CA GLY A 370 1.06 21.38 14.05
C GLY A 370 1.79 22.02 12.88
N LEU A 371 1.85 21.26 11.79
CA LEU A 371 2.63 21.60 10.60
C LEU A 371 1.94 21.17 9.31
N TYR A 372 1.96 22.03 8.30
CA TYR A 372 1.76 21.64 6.91
C TYR A 372 3.12 21.37 6.27
N ILE A 373 3.27 20.25 5.58
CA ILE A 373 4.40 19.95 4.69
C ILE A 373 3.84 19.89 3.28
N ILE A 374 4.29 20.79 2.43
CA ILE A 374 3.72 21.06 1.11
C ILE A 374 4.76 20.68 0.09
N THR A 375 4.40 19.82 -0.86
CA THR A 375 5.32 19.32 -1.87
C THR A 375 4.69 19.33 -3.26
N SER A 376 5.52 19.16 -4.28
CA SER A 376 5.12 19.02 -5.69
C SER A 376 5.49 17.66 -6.28
N LEU A 377 5.54 16.62 -5.43
CA LEU A 377 5.79 15.25 -5.83
C LEU A 377 4.62 14.69 -6.65
N ARG A 378 4.91 14.34 -7.90
CA ARG A 378 3.99 13.54 -8.71
C ARG A 378 4.16 12.07 -8.40
N ASN A 379 3.08 11.42 -7.94
CA ASN A 379 3.07 10.04 -7.44
C ASN A 379 1.93 9.21 -8.07
N ASP A 380 1.67 9.44 -9.36
CA ASP A 380 0.58 8.84 -10.13
C ASP A 380 0.84 7.39 -10.60
N ASN A 381 2.09 6.97 -10.71
CA ASN A 381 2.46 5.65 -11.22
C ASN A 381 3.69 5.06 -10.55
N GLN A 382 4.03 3.81 -10.91
CA GLN A 382 5.14 3.08 -10.28
C GLN A 382 6.49 3.78 -10.46
N TYR A 383 6.74 4.35 -11.64
CA TYR A 383 8.01 4.98 -11.97
C TYR A 383 8.20 6.24 -11.12
N THR A 384 7.21 7.14 -11.12
CA THR A 384 7.29 8.41 -10.39
C THR A 384 7.37 8.18 -8.87
N VAL A 385 6.57 7.25 -8.33
CA VAL A 385 6.68 6.82 -6.93
C VAL A 385 8.04 6.19 -6.63
N SER A 386 8.62 5.39 -7.53
CA SER A 386 9.92 4.76 -7.30
C SER A 386 11.08 5.76 -7.19
N MET A 387 10.97 6.89 -7.90
CA MET A 387 11.88 8.03 -7.79
C MET A 387 11.69 8.75 -6.45
N ASN A 388 10.43 9.01 -6.08
CA ASN A 388 10.10 9.82 -4.92
C ASN A 388 10.17 9.09 -3.57
N LYS A 389 10.14 7.74 -3.55
CA LYS A 389 10.03 6.94 -2.31
C LYS A 389 11.04 7.32 -1.22
N ALA A 390 12.27 7.67 -1.60
CA ALA A 390 13.32 8.04 -0.65
C ALA A 390 13.02 9.39 0.01
N LEU A 391 12.50 10.36 -0.75
CA LEU A 391 12.07 11.65 -0.22
C LEU A 391 10.81 11.50 0.62
N MET A 392 9.86 10.67 0.19
CA MET A 392 8.66 10.36 0.98
C MET A 392 9.04 9.80 2.36
N GLU A 393 10.01 8.90 2.43
CA GLU A 393 10.56 8.41 3.70
C GLU A 393 11.18 9.52 4.55
N ASN A 394 12.01 10.37 3.95
CA ASN A 394 12.58 11.52 4.65
C ASN A 394 11.51 12.50 5.17
N ILE A 395 10.44 12.73 4.41
CA ILE A 395 9.31 13.56 4.83
C ILE A 395 8.61 12.95 6.04
N ILE A 396 8.36 11.64 6.06
CA ILE A 396 7.75 10.97 7.21
C ILE A 396 8.66 11.04 8.45
N HIS A 397 9.97 10.87 8.28
CA HIS A 397 10.93 11.05 9.37
C HIS A 397 10.99 12.49 9.90
N TYR A 398 10.97 13.46 9.00
CA TYR A 398 10.91 14.87 9.36
C TYR A 398 9.62 15.17 10.11
N ALA A 399 8.45 14.79 9.56
CA ALA A 399 7.16 14.95 10.22
C ALA A 399 7.14 14.33 11.62
N ALA A 400 7.61 13.09 11.77
CA ALA A 400 7.69 12.41 13.05
C ALA A 400 8.54 13.17 14.09
N SER A 401 9.60 13.87 13.65
CA SER A 401 10.44 14.69 14.53
C SER A 401 9.77 15.98 15.01
N GLN A 402 8.67 16.38 14.38
CA GLN A 402 7.91 17.59 14.71
C GLN A 402 6.72 17.30 15.64
N ILE A 403 6.47 16.04 15.96
CA ILE A 403 5.44 15.62 16.92
C ILE A 403 6.12 15.46 18.28
N GLU A 404 5.63 16.20 19.27
CA GLU A 404 6.12 16.18 20.66
C GLU A 404 5.90 14.85 21.37
#